data_AF-A5DFJ7-F1
#
_entry.id   AF-A5DFJ7-F1
#
_cell.length_a   1.000
_cell.length_b   1.000
_cell.length_c   1.000
_cell.angle_alpha   90.00
_cell.angle_beta   90.00
_cell.angle_gamma   90.00
#
_symmetry.space_group_name_H-M   'P 1'
#
loop_
_entity.id
_entity.type
_entity.pdbx_description
1 polymer ?
#
loop_
_entity_poly.entity_id
_entity_poly.type
_entity_poly.pdbx_seq_one_letter_code
_entity_poly.pdbx_strand_id
1 'polypeptide(L)'
;MVTDRVYLTSNSTPVQLLFCLKEKNAKKINSHRWCFQSFAPILNPKVIMLLDCGTRPAKDAFYYLWRAFRDPNVAGACGEMKAALGKGRRLLQNPLVAAQNFEYKISNILDKPMESVFGFISVLPGAFSAYRWEALLNVDGKGPLEKYFKGEFLHQDSQIEDDDDEKLLKEKNYQEAGIFTSNMYLAEDRILCFELVAKRNHNYILRYVEEAKAETDVPERIDEFVLQRRRWLNGSLFAAGYAVVHWTKIWRSNHSLLRKLFLQLEFYYQLVTLLVSWFSLASFFLVFRILTANLGAKEMNFGIGKYLSVIFLWLYVGSVVCTFVLAFGNTPRGTKKFYSVIAVLFAIMMLYMLFAAVFLAVHTVTSVLKAHKDDFKPMMLFTNSKFRDLIVSTGSTYALYFIASLLYGAPSFMVTSFGQYLLLSPTYVKVLNIYAFSNIDDVSWGTKGAPEAKNLGTARSTGANKDDIVMVVPGVEEELNESYMQTLESLRTVPPPEATD
;
A
#
# COMPACT_ATOMS: atom_id res chain seq x y z
N MET A 1 -4.58 22.50 -27.07
CA MET A 1 -6.03 22.68 -27.00
C MET A 1 -6.66 21.33 -26.80
N VAL A 2 -6.81 20.95 -25.53
CA VAL A 2 -7.64 19.81 -25.13
C VAL A 2 -9.07 20.17 -25.52
N THR A 3 -9.60 19.52 -26.54
CA THR A 3 -10.96 19.73 -27.06
C THR A 3 -12.01 18.94 -26.28
N ASP A 4 -11.81 18.78 -24.97
CA ASP A 4 -12.85 18.25 -24.09
C ASP A 4 -13.87 19.37 -23.86
N ARG A 5 -14.77 19.55 -24.83
CA ARG A 5 -15.95 20.38 -24.64
C ARG A 5 -16.85 19.64 -23.65
N VAL A 6 -16.88 20.12 -22.41
CA VAL A 6 -17.88 19.71 -21.42
C VAL A 6 -19.23 20.21 -21.90
N TYR A 7 -20.06 19.31 -22.42
CA TYR A 7 -21.45 19.61 -22.76
C TYR A 7 -22.26 19.65 -21.47
N LEU A 8 -22.75 20.84 -21.08
CA LEU A 8 -23.74 20.99 -20.03
C LEU A 8 -25.05 20.40 -20.53
N THR A 9 -25.36 19.15 -20.15
CA THR A 9 -26.66 18.55 -20.41
C THR A 9 -27.72 19.25 -19.58
N SER A 10 -28.71 19.85 -20.24
CA SER A 10 -29.78 20.68 -19.66
C SER A 10 -30.84 19.93 -18.84
N ASN A 11 -30.51 18.76 -18.28
CA ASN A 11 -31.43 17.94 -17.47
C ASN A 11 -30.77 17.32 -16.22
N SER A 12 -29.60 17.82 -15.81
CA SER A 12 -28.91 17.35 -14.61
C SER A 12 -29.27 18.19 -13.39
N THR A 13 -29.41 17.55 -12.24
CA THR A 13 -29.37 18.18 -10.91
C THR A 13 -28.35 19.32 -10.88
N PRO A 14 -28.68 20.52 -10.39
CA PRO A 14 -27.75 21.65 -10.40
C PRO A 14 -26.46 21.29 -9.65
N VAL A 15 -25.33 21.42 -10.34
CA VAL A 15 -23.99 21.23 -9.75
C VAL A 15 -23.39 22.61 -9.50
N GLN A 16 -23.02 22.87 -8.25
CA GLN A 16 -22.24 24.05 -7.89
C GLN A 16 -20.76 23.68 -7.92
N LEU A 17 -19.96 24.45 -8.66
CA LEU A 17 -18.51 24.33 -8.66
C LEU A 17 -17.91 25.46 -7.83
N LEU A 18 -17.05 25.10 -6.88
CA LEU A 18 -16.23 26.02 -6.09
C LEU A 18 -14.77 25.73 -6.38
N PHE A 19 -14.00 26.76 -6.73
CA PHE A 19 -12.57 26.65 -6.97
C PHE A 19 -11.80 27.29 -5.83
N CYS A 20 -10.88 26.54 -5.22
CA CYS A 20 -10.00 27.01 -4.17
C CYS A 20 -8.55 26.82 -4.63
N LEU A 21 -7.82 27.93 -4.78
CA LEU A 21 -6.40 27.94 -5.10
C LEU A 21 -5.61 28.30 -3.84
N LYS A 22 -4.63 27.47 -3.50
CA LYS A 22 -3.67 27.79 -2.42
C LYS A 22 -2.45 28.46 -3.02
N GLU A 23 -2.03 29.58 -2.45
CA GLU A 23 -0.83 30.30 -2.87
C GLU A 23 0.45 29.49 -2.61
N LYS A 24 0.52 28.79 -1.47
CA LYS A 24 1.63 27.92 -1.09
C LYS A 24 1.22 26.44 -1.13
N ASN A 25 2.12 25.58 -1.59
CA ASN A 25 1.90 24.13 -1.57
C ASN A 25 2.06 23.56 -0.16
N ALA A 26 1.00 23.61 0.64
CA ALA A 26 0.94 23.06 1.99
C ALA A 26 0.52 21.57 2.05
N LYS A 27 0.76 20.78 0.99
CA LYS A 27 0.49 19.32 0.92
C LYS A 27 -1.02 18.94 1.04
N LYS A 28 -1.29 17.63 1.12
CA LYS A 28 -2.64 17.00 1.11
C LYS A 28 -3.50 17.40 2.31
N ILE A 29 -3.00 17.20 3.54
CA ILE A 29 -3.78 17.39 4.77
C ILE A 29 -4.30 18.82 4.90
N ASN A 30 -3.50 19.82 4.54
CA ASN A 30 -3.94 21.21 4.51
C ASN A 30 -5.09 21.44 3.52
N SER A 31 -5.06 20.78 2.36
CA SER A 31 -6.18 20.86 1.38
C SER A 31 -7.45 20.25 1.96
N HIS A 32 -7.32 19.16 2.72
CA HIS A 32 -8.45 18.59 3.46
C HIS A 32 -8.93 19.51 4.57
N ARG A 33 -8.04 20.29 5.20
CA ARG A 33 -8.41 21.28 6.22
C ARG A 33 -9.28 22.39 5.64
N TRP A 34 -8.95 22.93 4.47
CA TRP A 34 -9.83 23.85 3.73
C TRP A 34 -11.20 23.23 3.46
N CYS A 35 -11.25 21.96 3.03
CA CYS A 35 -12.51 21.25 2.80
C CYS A 35 -13.34 21.10 4.09
N PHE A 36 -12.75 20.50 5.14
CA PHE A 36 -13.48 20.10 6.34
C PHE A 36 -13.67 21.21 7.37
N GLN A 37 -12.72 22.13 7.54
CA GLN A 37 -12.79 23.17 8.57
C GLN A 37 -13.23 24.54 8.03
N SER A 38 -13.13 24.79 6.73
CA SER A 38 -13.54 26.06 6.12
C SER A 38 -14.85 25.93 5.33
N PHE A 39 -14.89 25.08 4.30
CA PHE A 39 -16.06 25.01 3.42
C PHE A 39 -17.21 24.18 4.01
N ALA A 40 -16.94 23.00 4.56
CA ALA A 40 -17.97 22.10 5.06
C ALA A 40 -18.86 22.70 6.17
N PRO A 41 -18.37 23.50 7.13
CA PRO A 41 -19.23 24.14 8.13
C PRO A 41 -20.22 25.14 7.53
N ILE A 42 -19.85 25.81 6.42
CA ILE A 42 -20.70 26.79 5.73
C ILE A 42 -21.72 26.08 4.84
N LEU A 43 -21.27 25.09 4.06
CA LEU A 43 -22.11 24.35 3.12
C LEU A 43 -23.02 23.31 3.80
N ASN A 44 -22.63 22.86 5.00
CA ASN A 44 -23.28 21.81 5.78
C ASN A 44 -23.62 20.54 4.95
N PRO A 45 -22.63 19.89 4.32
CA PRO A 45 -22.87 18.73 3.46
C PRO A 45 -23.34 17.53 4.28
N LYS A 46 -24.15 16.64 3.70
CA LYS A 46 -24.48 15.36 4.34
C LYS A 46 -23.36 14.33 4.21
N VAL A 47 -22.73 14.31 3.04
CA VAL A 47 -21.66 13.39 2.66
C VAL A 47 -20.57 14.19 1.97
N ILE A 48 -19.32 13.91 2.30
CA ILE A 48 -18.12 14.47 1.66
C ILE A 48 -17.39 13.33 0.96
N MET A 49 -17.02 13.52 -0.29
CA MET A 49 -16.22 12.56 -1.05
C MET A 49 -14.83 13.13 -1.31
N LEU A 50 -13.81 12.30 -1.11
CA LEU A 50 -12.42 12.62 -1.41
C LEU A 50 -12.02 11.88 -2.70
N LEU A 51 -11.42 12.62 -3.62
CA LEU A 51 -10.94 12.11 -4.90
C LEU A 51 -9.55 12.68 -5.18
N ASP A 52 -8.55 11.81 -5.30
CA ASP A 52 -7.20 12.23 -5.67
C ASP A 52 -7.12 12.59 -7.16
N CYS A 53 -6.29 13.59 -7.47
CA CYS A 53 -5.90 13.86 -8.85
C CYS A 53 -5.18 12.65 -9.45
N GLY A 54 -5.58 12.23 -10.66
CA GLY A 54 -5.10 11.00 -11.30
C GLY A 54 -5.96 9.77 -11.01
N THR A 55 -6.97 9.87 -10.15
CA THR A 55 -7.96 8.81 -9.96
C THR A 55 -9.13 8.99 -10.92
N ARG A 56 -9.43 7.96 -11.72
CA ARG A 56 -10.53 7.96 -12.69
C ARG A 56 -11.71 7.13 -12.18
N PRO A 57 -12.78 7.75 -11.65
CA PRO A 57 -13.98 7.02 -11.25
C PRO A 57 -14.73 6.48 -12.48
N ALA A 58 -15.36 5.32 -12.32
CA ALA A 58 -16.30 4.78 -13.30
C ALA A 58 -17.59 5.65 -13.34
N LYS A 59 -18.34 5.54 -14.44
CA LYS A 59 -19.50 6.40 -14.76
C LYS A 59 -20.45 6.65 -13.58
N ASP A 60 -20.82 5.58 -12.85
CA ASP A 60 -21.81 5.64 -11.76
C ASP A 60 -21.18 5.50 -10.36
N ALA A 61 -19.85 5.61 -10.26
CA ALA A 61 -19.12 5.29 -9.02
C ALA A 61 -19.49 6.21 -7.84
N PHE A 62 -19.69 7.51 -8.08
CA PHE A 62 -20.14 8.45 -7.05
C PHE A 62 -21.54 8.12 -6.54
N TYR A 63 -22.46 7.74 -7.42
CA TYR A 63 -23.80 7.34 -7.03
C TYR A 63 -23.78 6.12 -6.10
N TYR A 64 -22.97 5.11 -6.45
CA TYR A 64 -22.86 3.89 -5.62
C TYR A 64 -22.25 4.17 -4.25
N LEU A 65 -21.22 5.04 -4.15
CA LEU A 65 -20.70 5.48 -2.85
C LEU A 65 -21.75 6.22 -2.04
N TRP A 66 -22.41 7.23 -2.64
CA TRP A 66 -23.46 7.99 -1.97
C TRP A 66 -24.60 7.10 -1.48
N ARG A 67 -25.01 6.10 -2.28
CA ARG A 67 -26.07 5.15 -1.95
C ARG A 67 -25.80 4.41 -0.64
N ALA A 68 -24.54 4.14 -0.30
CA ALA A 68 -24.18 3.48 0.95
C ALA A 68 -24.57 4.30 2.20
N PHE A 69 -24.61 5.63 2.09
CA PHE A 69 -24.98 6.54 3.20
C PHE A 69 -26.49 6.66 3.43
N ARG A 70 -27.32 5.93 2.68
CA ARG A 70 -28.73 5.74 3.05
C ARG A 70 -28.87 5.01 4.38
N ASP A 71 -27.91 4.15 4.71
CA ASP A 71 -27.79 3.58 6.05
C ASP A 71 -27.21 4.65 7.00
N PRO A 72 -27.96 5.08 8.04
CA PRO A 72 -27.52 6.13 8.96
C PRO A 72 -26.27 5.73 9.77
N ASN A 73 -26.00 4.43 9.92
CA ASN A 73 -24.84 3.94 10.65
C ASN A 73 -23.56 3.98 9.80
N VAL A 74 -23.64 4.14 8.47
CA VAL A 74 -22.44 4.23 7.64
C VAL A 74 -21.81 5.61 7.85
N ALA A 75 -20.63 5.61 8.48
CA ALA A 75 -19.82 6.80 8.70
C ALA A 75 -18.82 7.05 7.58
N GLY A 76 -18.35 6.00 6.91
CA GLY A 76 -17.45 6.10 5.79
C GLY A 76 -17.60 4.93 4.83
N ALA A 77 -17.32 5.16 3.57
CA ALA A 77 -17.36 4.13 2.54
C ALA A 77 -16.23 4.32 1.53
N CYS A 78 -15.73 3.22 0.97
CA CYS A 78 -14.79 3.24 -0.14
C CYS A 78 -15.23 2.31 -1.26
N GLY A 79 -14.72 2.58 -2.45
CA GLY A 79 -14.95 1.79 -3.63
C GLY A 79 -13.81 0.83 -3.96
N GLU A 80 -14.01 -0.01 -4.98
CA GLU A 80 -12.95 -0.86 -5.53
C GLU A 80 -11.89 0.01 -6.24
N MET A 81 -10.67 -0.01 -5.69
CA MET A 81 -9.48 0.57 -6.33
C MET A 81 -8.82 -0.40 -7.28
N LYS A 82 -8.66 0.03 -8.54
CA LYS A 82 -8.02 -0.74 -9.60
C LYS A 82 -6.73 -0.06 -10.04
N ALA A 83 -5.70 -0.86 -10.28
CA ALA A 83 -4.53 -0.37 -10.99
C ALA A 83 -4.93 0.03 -12.42
N ALA A 84 -4.56 1.24 -12.84
CA ALA A 84 -4.68 1.64 -14.23
C ALA A 84 -3.75 0.76 -15.09
N LEU A 85 -4.30 0.06 -16.08
CA LEU A 85 -3.54 -0.90 -16.91
C LEU A 85 -3.15 -0.33 -18.29
N GLY A 86 -3.50 0.92 -18.56
CA GLY A 86 -3.32 1.57 -19.86
C GLY A 86 -4.23 1.01 -20.96
N LYS A 87 -4.21 1.65 -22.14
CA LYS A 87 -4.98 1.22 -23.32
C LYS A 87 -4.63 -0.24 -23.67
N GLY A 88 -5.64 -1.08 -23.87
CA GLY A 88 -5.46 -2.50 -24.17
C GLY A 88 -4.75 -3.32 -23.08
N ARG A 89 -4.68 -2.82 -21.83
CA ARG A 89 -3.95 -3.45 -20.72
C ARG A 89 -2.45 -3.63 -20.96
N ARG A 90 -1.85 -2.79 -21.81
CA ARG A 90 -0.42 -2.89 -22.20
C ARG A 90 0.54 -2.85 -21.01
N LEU A 91 0.19 -2.17 -19.91
CA LEU A 91 1.06 -2.08 -18.74
C LEU A 91 1.26 -3.42 -18.03
N LEU A 92 0.41 -4.44 -18.28
CA LEU A 92 0.63 -5.80 -17.76
C LEU A 92 1.90 -6.47 -18.29
N GLN A 93 2.49 -5.95 -19.38
CA GLN A 93 3.81 -6.39 -19.85
C GLN A 93 4.91 -6.06 -18.84
N ASN A 94 4.72 -5.03 -18.02
CA ASN A 94 5.61 -4.73 -16.91
C ASN A 94 5.27 -5.65 -15.72
N PRO A 95 6.18 -6.56 -15.30
CA PRO A 95 5.90 -7.51 -14.23
C PRO A 95 5.62 -6.82 -12.88
N LEU A 96 6.16 -5.62 -12.67
CA LEU A 96 5.91 -4.84 -11.46
C LEU A 96 4.47 -4.33 -11.42
N VAL A 97 3.93 -3.86 -12.56
CA VAL A 97 2.53 -3.43 -12.67
C VAL A 97 1.60 -4.63 -12.55
N ALA A 98 1.94 -5.75 -13.20
CA ALA A 98 1.15 -6.98 -13.09
C ALA A 98 1.07 -7.48 -11.64
N ALA A 99 2.18 -7.53 -10.91
CA ALA A 99 2.19 -7.94 -9.49
C ALA A 99 1.33 -7.01 -8.61
N GLN A 100 1.40 -5.69 -8.84
CA GLN A 100 0.57 -4.73 -8.12
C GLN A 100 -0.92 -4.92 -8.45
N ASN A 101 -1.27 -5.13 -9.73
CA ASN A 101 -2.66 -5.42 -10.12
C ASN A 101 -3.21 -6.66 -9.37
N PHE A 102 -2.41 -7.72 -9.23
CA PHE A 102 -2.81 -8.91 -8.46
C PHE A 102 -3.08 -8.59 -6.99
N GLU A 103 -2.16 -7.88 -6.34
CA GLU A 103 -2.28 -7.51 -4.93
C GLU A 103 -3.51 -6.64 -4.66
N TYR A 104 -3.74 -5.61 -5.48
CA TYR A 104 -4.93 -4.76 -5.38
C TYR A 104 -6.21 -5.59 -5.53
N LYS A 105 -6.24 -6.52 -6.48
CA LYS A 105 -7.41 -7.37 -6.70
C LYS A 105 -7.68 -8.28 -5.52
N ILE A 106 -6.67 -8.98 -5.00
CA ILE A 106 -6.84 -9.87 -3.85
C ILE A 106 -7.31 -9.10 -2.62
N SER A 107 -6.75 -7.91 -2.34
CA SER A 107 -7.18 -7.13 -1.18
C SER A 107 -8.65 -6.66 -1.28
N ASN A 108 -9.12 -6.33 -2.48
CA ASN A 108 -10.52 -5.95 -2.71
C ASN A 108 -11.50 -7.14 -2.78
N ILE A 109 -11.00 -8.37 -2.96
CA ILE A 109 -11.80 -9.60 -3.02
C ILE A 109 -11.90 -10.28 -1.65
N LEU A 110 -10.82 -10.25 -0.86
CA LEU A 110 -10.74 -10.94 0.43
C LEU A 110 -10.83 -9.97 1.60
N ASP A 111 -9.87 -9.06 1.71
CA ASP A 111 -9.71 -8.23 2.92
C ASP A 111 -10.87 -7.24 3.06
N LYS A 112 -11.12 -6.40 2.04
CA LYS A 112 -12.12 -5.33 2.11
C LYS A 112 -13.55 -5.84 2.34
N PRO A 113 -14.00 -6.92 1.68
CA PRO A 113 -15.31 -7.49 1.99
C PRO A 113 -15.38 -8.07 3.40
N MET A 114 -14.35 -8.78 3.87
CA MET A 114 -14.31 -9.33 5.23
C MET A 114 -14.40 -8.21 6.28
N GLU A 115 -13.51 -7.22 6.18
CA GLU A 115 -13.50 -6.00 6.99
C GLU A 115 -14.89 -5.31 6.98
N SER A 116 -15.47 -5.13 5.80
CA SER A 116 -16.80 -4.51 5.67
C SER A 116 -17.93 -5.29 6.33
N VAL A 117 -17.84 -6.62 6.42
CA VAL A 117 -18.84 -7.44 7.12
C VAL A 117 -18.75 -7.20 8.63
N PHE A 118 -17.54 -7.18 9.18
CA PHE A 118 -17.32 -6.86 10.60
C PHE A 118 -17.64 -5.39 10.94
N GLY A 119 -17.58 -4.50 9.95
CA GLY A 119 -18.01 -3.10 10.03
C GLY A 119 -16.89 -2.13 10.36
N PHE A 120 -15.65 -2.62 10.40
CA PHE A 120 -14.45 -1.80 10.43
C PHE A 120 -13.60 -2.14 9.21
N ILE A 121 -13.19 -1.10 8.49
CA ILE A 121 -12.29 -1.22 7.35
C ILE A 121 -11.00 -0.53 7.76
N SER A 122 -9.89 -1.26 7.74
CA SER A 122 -8.61 -0.77 8.27
C SER A 122 -8.06 0.45 7.53
N VAL A 123 -8.54 0.68 6.30
CA VAL A 123 -8.26 1.88 5.49
C VAL A 123 -9.37 2.13 4.48
N LEU A 124 -9.92 3.34 4.49
CA LEU A 124 -10.65 3.93 3.38
C LEU A 124 -9.64 4.79 2.59
N PRO A 125 -9.29 4.43 1.34
CA PRO A 125 -8.26 5.15 0.60
C PRO A 125 -8.64 6.63 0.40
N GLY A 126 -7.73 7.56 0.72
CA GLY A 126 -7.95 8.98 0.45
C GLY A 126 -8.18 9.30 -1.04
N ALA A 127 -7.72 8.41 -1.94
CA ALA A 127 -7.89 8.54 -3.38
C ALA A 127 -9.34 8.41 -3.88
N PHE A 128 -10.16 7.62 -3.20
CA PHE A 128 -11.56 7.40 -3.56
C PHE A 128 -12.37 6.85 -2.38
N SER A 129 -12.82 7.77 -1.54
CA SER A 129 -13.62 7.46 -0.36
C SER A 129 -14.64 8.55 -0.08
N ALA A 130 -15.62 8.21 0.75
CA ALA A 130 -16.68 9.10 1.16
C ALA A 130 -16.89 8.99 2.67
N TYR A 131 -17.35 10.08 3.28
CA TYR A 131 -17.56 10.19 4.71
C TYR A 131 -18.85 10.95 5.02
N ARG A 132 -19.56 10.53 6.06
CA ARG A 132 -20.68 11.26 6.62
C ARG A 132 -20.16 12.44 7.42
N TRP A 133 -20.61 13.64 7.08
CA TRP A 133 -20.11 14.87 7.70
C TRP A 133 -20.25 14.87 9.23
N GLU A 134 -21.44 14.55 9.74
CA GLU A 134 -21.71 14.45 11.18
C GLU A 134 -20.82 13.41 11.90
N ALA A 135 -20.48 12.32 11.21
CA ALA A 135 -19.61 11.30 11.79
C ALA A 135 -18.18 11.81 11.97
N LEU A 136 -17.70 12.71 11.10
CA LEU A 136 -16.38 13.33 11.18
C LEU A 136 -16.24 14.31 12.36
N LEU A 137 -17.32 15.00 12.72
CA LEU A 137 -17.30 16.04 13.75
C LEU A 137 -16.82 15.52 15.11
N ASN A 138 -16.02 16.34 15.80
CA ASN A 138 -15.51 16.05 17.13
C ASN A 138 -16.62 16.17 18.18
N VAL A 139 -16.47 15.45 19.30
CA VAL A 139 -17.32 15.56 20.50
C VAL A 139 -16.44 16.17 21.59
N ASP A 140 -16.85 17.32 22.15
CA ASP A 140 -16.08 18.05 23.18
C ASP A 140 -14.63 18.36 22.74
N GLY A 141 -14.45 18.72 21.47
CA GLY A 141 -13.13 19.00 20.88
C GLY A 141 -12.24 17.78 20.63
N LYS A 142 -12.72 16.56 20.92
CA LYS A 142 -12.01 15.30 20.70
C LYS A 142 -12.74 14.41 19.71
N GLY A 143 -12.04 13.81 18.76
CA GLY A 143 -12.69 12.92 17.80
C GLY A 143 -12.00 12.78 16.45
N PRO A 144 -12.76 12.35 15.42
CA PRO A 144 -12.18 11.93 14.15
C PRO A 144 -11.38 13.03 13.45
N LEU A 145 -11.92 14.25 13.31
CA LEU A 145 -11.19 15.35 12.67
C LEU A 145 -10.01 15.86 13.51
N GLU A 146 -10.15 15.91 14.85
CA GLU A 146 -9.01 16.25 15.73
C GLU A 146 -7.84 15.31 15.48
N LYS A 147 -8.08 13.99 15.45
CA LYS A 147 -7.03 13.01 15.16
C LYS A 147 -6.53 13.11 13.74
N TYR A 148 -7.41 13.25 12.75
CA TYR A 148 -7.02 13.33 11.34
C TYR A 148 -5.99 14.44 11.07
N PHE A 149 -6.20 15.63 11.64
CA PHE A 149 -5.34 16.79 11.41
C PHE A 149 -4.07 16.82 12.25
N LYS A 150 -3.90 15.95 13.26
CA LYS A 150 -2.64 15.88 14.01
C LYS A 150 -1.44 15.60 13.10
N GLY A 151 -1.64 14.84 12.02
CA GLY A 151 -0.60 14.54 11.03
C GLY A 151 -0.04 15.76 10.30
N GLU A 152 -0.80 16.85 10.15
CA GLU A 152 -0.38 18.03 9.40
C GLU A 152 0.89 18.67 9.96
N PHE A 153 0.95 18.74 11.29
CA PHE A 153 1.98 19.45 12.05
C PHE A 153 3.19 18.57 12.39
N LEU A 154 3.14 17.28 12.06
CA LEU A 154 4.22 16.31 12.29
C LEU A 154 5.17 16.19 11.09
N HIS A 155 4.72 16.57 9.89
CA HIS A 155 5.43 16.40 8.62
C HIS A 155 5.93 17.72 8.02
N GLN A 156 5.95 18.79 8.81
CA GLN A 156 6.51 20.09 8.44
C GLN A 156 7.94 20.18 8.99
N ASP A 157 8.91 20.14 8.08
CA ASP A 157 10.36 20.34 8.34
C ASP A 157 10.70 21.82 8.60
N SER A 158 9.71 22.70 8.59
CA SER A 158 9.91 24.13 8.62
C SER A 158 10.05 24.61 10.06
N GLN A 159 11.17 25.27 10.32
CA GLN A 159 11.32 26.28 11.36
C GLN A 159 9.99 27.01 11.56
N ILE A 160 9.50 26.99 12.79
CA ILE A 160 8.30 27.74 13.16
C ILE A 160 8.64 29.21 12.94
N GLU A 161 8.08 29.82 11.90
CA GLU A 161 8.19 31.26 11.69
C GLU A 161 7.55 31.97 12.89
N ASP A 162 8.23 32.98 13.44
CA ASP A 162 7.79 33.63 14.68
C ASP A 162 6.42 34.34 14.55
N ASP A 163 6.01 34.63 13.32
CA ASP A 163 4.76 35.34 12.95
C ASP A 163 3.66 34.39 12.42
N ASP A 164 3.76 33.08 12.68
CA ASP A 164 2.76 32.10 12.25
C ASP A 164 1.58 32.04 13.26
N ASP A 165 0.38 32.36 12.80
CA ASP A 165 -0.88 32.26 13.55
C ASP A 165 -1.13 30.86 14.14
N GLU A 166 -0.47 29.82 13.61
CA GLU A 166 -0.59 28.42 14.04
C GLU A 166 0.56 27.96 14.96
N LYS A 167 1.47 28.86 15.38
CA LYS A 167 2.68 28.55 16.17
C LYS A 167 2.41 27.68 17.41
N LEU A 168 1.44 28.05 18.24
CA LEU A 168 1.10 27.31 19.46
C LEU A 168 0.60 25.88 19.19
N LEU A 169 -0.15 25.67 18.09
CA LEU A 169 -0.62 24.36 17.66
C LEU A 169 0.53 23.51 17.11
N LYS A 170 1.43 24.13 16.35
CA LYS A 170 2.64 23.48 15.81
C LYS A 170 3.57 23.02 16.93
N GLU A 171 3.90 23.88 17.88
CA GLU A 171 4.78 23.57 19.01
C GLU A 171 4.22 22.41 19.86
N LYS A 172 2.93 22.46 20.20
CA LYS A 172 2.28 21.42 21.00
C LYS A 172 2.30 20.06 20.32
N ASN A 173 1.99 20.00 19.02
CA ASN A 173 1.97 18.75 18.28
C ASN A 173 3.38 18.21 18.00
N TYR A 174 4.37 19.09 17.80
CA TYR A 174 5.77 18.74 17.61
C TYR A 174 6.39 18.17 18.91
N GLN A 175 6.07 18.73 20.07
CA GLN A 175 6.53 18.20 21.36
C GLN A 175 5.93 16.83 21.70
N GLU A 176 4.73 16.52 21.20
CA GLU A 176 4.07 15.20 21.33
C GLU A 176 4.53 14.18 20.24
N ALA A 177 5.40 14.60 19.30
CA ALA A 177 5.80 13.85 18.12
C ALA A 177 6.93 12.85 18.38
N GLY A 178 6.62 11.66 18.90
CA GLY A 178 7.55 10.53 18.83
C GLY A 178 7.64 9.93 17.43
N ILE A 179 8.71 9.16 17.15
CA ILE A 179 8.90 8.38 15.91
C ILE A 179 7.65 7.54 15.58
N PHE A 180 7.03 6.97 16.62
CA PHE A 180 5.79 6.21 16.50
C PHE A 180 4.65 7.06 15.95
N THR A 181 4.41 8.23 16.53
CA THR A 181 3.32 9.15 16.15
C THR A 181 3.53 9.66 14.72
N SER A 182 4.74 10.05 14.35
CA SER A 182 5.04 10.56 13.01
C SER A 182 4.81 9.48 11.93
N ASN A 183 5.26 8.24 12.17
CA ASN A 183 4.98 7.14 11.24
C ASN A 183 3.50 6.77 11.20
N MET A 184 2.79 6.80 12.33
CA MET A 184 1.36 6.54 12.40
C MET A 184 0.56 7.47 11.48
N TYR A 185 0.96 8.75 11.42
CA TYR A 185 0.32 9.75 10.55
C TYR A 185 0.87 9.80 9.13
N LEU A 186 1.70 8.84 8.70
CA LEU A 186 1.90 8.57 7.26
C LEU A 186 0.66 7.91 6.62
N ALA A 187 -0.23 7.35 7.45
CA ALA A 187 -1.48 6.73 7.05
C ALA A 187 -2.65 7.28 7.90
N GLU A 188 -2.83 8.59 7.88
CA GLU A 188 -3.89 9.32 8.60
C GLU A 188 -5.30 8.75 8.32
N ASP A 189 -5.52 8.26 7.10
CA ASP A 189 -6.79 7.69 6.67
C ASP A 189 -7.14 6.43 7.50
N ARG A 190 -6.13 5.66 7.95
CA ARG A 190 -6.32 4.48 8.83
C ARG A 190 -6.76 4.87 10.24
N ILE A 191 -6.15 5.94 10.77
CA ILE A 191 -6.50 6.47 12.09
C ILE A 191 -7.92 7.02 12.06
N LEU A 192 -8.29 7.72 10.99
CA LEU A 192 -9.65 8.20 10.80
C LEU A 192 -10.67 7.05 10.80
N CYS A 193 -10.37 5.95 10.11
CA CYS A 193 -11.25 4.78 10.08
C CYS A 193 -11.50 4.23 11.49
N PHE A 194 -10.45 4.08 12.29
CA PHE A 194 -10.57 3.60 13.66
C PHE A 194 -11.37 4.56 14.54
N GLU A 195 -11.08 5.86 14.49
CA GLU A 195 -11.75 6.87 15.32
C GLU A 195 -13.24 7.04 14.95
N LEU A 196 -13.63 6.79 13.69
CA LEU A 196 -15.04 6.79 13.27
C LEU A 196 -15.81 5.62 13.91
N VAL A 197 -15.27 4.40 13.86
CA VAL A 197 -15.93 3.22 14.45
C VAL A 197 -15.88 3.25 15.97
N ALA A 198 -14.78 3.74 16.56
CA ALA A 198 -14.63 3.87 18.00
C ALA A 198 -15.32 5.12 18.58
N LYS A 199 -16.05 5.91 17.77
CA LYS A 199 -16.69 7.15 18.22
C LYS A 199 -17.67 6.88 19.36
N ARG A 200 -17.49 7.62 20.46
CA ARG A 200 -18.25 7.45 21.70
C ARG A 200 -19.74 7.65 21.46
N ASN A 201 -20.58 6.81 22.06
CA ASN A 201 -22.04 6.88 21.98
C ASN A 201 -22.62 6.80 20.54
N HIS A 202 -21.84 6.33 19.57
CA HIS A 202 -22.30 6.08 18.20
C HIS A 202 -22.05 4.62 17.82
N ASN A 203 -22.77 4.13 16.83
CA ASN A 203 -22.72 2.76 16.31
C ASN A 203 -22.31 2.76 14.84
N TYR A 204 -21.32 3.60 14.52
CA TYR A 204 -20.86 3.84 13.17
C TYR A 204 -20.04 2.69 12.60
N ILE A 205 -20.33 2.34 11.35
CA ILE A 205 -19.63 1.32 10.57
C ILE A 205 -18.99 1.91 9.32
N LEU A 206 -18.00 1.20 8.79
CA LEU A 206 -17.38 1.48 7.50
C LEU A 206 -17.80 0.43 6.46
N ARG A 207 -17.98 0.85 5.21
CA ARG A 207 -18.51 -0.02 4.16
C ARG A 207 -17.68 -0.04 2.88
N TYR A 208 -17.45 -1.23 2.36
CA TYR A 208 -16.86 -1.44 1.05
C TYR A 208 -17.97 -1.57 0.01
N VAL A 209 -17.86 -0.84 -1.10
CA VAL A 209 -18.86 -0.79 -2.17
C VAL A 209 -18.19 -1.24 -3.47
N GLU A 210 -18.35 -2.52 -3.82
CA GLU A 210 -17.71 -3.13 -5.00
C GLU A 210 -18.10 -2.42 -6.31
N GLU A 211 -19.36 -1.97 -6.44
CA GLU A 211 -19.84 -1.34 -7.66
C GLU A 211 -19.20 0.04 -7.91
N ALA A 212 -18.73 0.69 -6.85
CA ALA A 212 -18.05 1.97 -6.93
C ALA A 212 -16.59 1.75 -7.34
N LYS A 213 -16.32 1.73 -8.64
CA LYS A 213 -14.98 1.44 -9.18
C LYS A 213 -14.24 2.73 -9.51
N ALA A 214 -12.93 2.80 -9.19
CA ALA A 214 -12.04 3.81 -9.78
C ALA A 214 -10.67 3.21 -10.12
N GLU A 215 -10.02 3.81 -11.11
CA GLU A 215 -8.67 3.44 -11.56
C GLU A 215 -7.66 4.46 -11.05
N THR A 216 -6.49 3.99 -10.62
CA THR A 216 -5.40 4.84 -10.13
C THR A 216 -4.06 4.35 -10.64
N ASP A 217 -3.12 5.29 -10.84
CA ASP A 217 -1.79 4.98 -11.36
C ASP A 217 -0.95 4.24 -10.32
N VAL A 218 -0.27 3.18 -10.77
CA VAL A 218 0.68 2.41 -9.96
C VAL A 218 2.12 2.66 -10.43
N PRO A 219 3.11 2.64 -9.53
CA PRO A 219 4.51 2.76 -9.91
C PRO A 219 4.94 1.75 -10.98
N GLU A 220 5.50 2.24 -12.08
CA GLU A 220 6.05 1.40 -13.14
C GLU A 220 7.52 1.06 -12.91
N ARG A 221 8.21 1.86 -12.10
CA ARG A 221 9.64 1.72 -11.80
C ARG A 221 9.88 1.27 -10.37
N ILE A 222 10.97 0.51 -10.17
CA ILE A 222 11.28 -0.08 -8.86
C ILE A 222 11.63 0.97 -7.80
N ASP A 223 12.26 2.08 -8.17
CA ASP A 223 12.64 3.15 -7.25
C ASP A 223 11.41 3.88 -6.69
N GLU A 224 10.46 4.21 -7.56
CA GLU A 224 9.17 4.78 -7.15
C GLU A 224 8.36 3.80 -6.30
N PHE A 225 8.37 2.52 -6.68
CA PHE A 225 7.70 1.46 -5.96
C PHE A 225 8.24 1.29 -4.54
N VAL A 226 9.56 1.22 -4.35
CA VAL A 226 10.20 1.11 -3.03
C VAL A 226 9.86 2.33 -2.15
N LEU A 227 9.92 3.55 -2.71
CA LEU A 227 9.59 4.78 -1.99
C LEU A 227 8.10 4.87 -1.62
N GLN A 228 7.19 4.43 -2.50
CA GLN A 228 5.77 4.33 -2.17
C GLN A 228 5.55 3.34 -1.02
N ARG A 229 6.22 2.18 -1.08
CA ARG A 229 6.02 1.09 -0.14
C ARG A 229 6.58 1.35 1.23
N ARG A 230 7.68 2.10 1.36
CA ARG A 230 8.16 2.61 2.66
C ARG A 230 7.02 3.28 3.44
N ARG A 231 6.35 4.25 2.80
CA ARG A 231 5.26 5.01 3.42
C ARG A 231 4.09 4.12 3.82
N TRP A 232 3.68 3.22 2.92
CA TRP A 232 2.53 2.36 3.17
C TRP A 232 2.80 1.30 4.23
N LEU A 233 3.98 0.69 4.23
CA LEU A 233 4.36 -0.34 5.22
C LEU A 233 4.51 0.28 6.60
N ASN A 234 5.28 1.37 6.73
CA ASN A 234 5.45 2.05 8.01
C ASN A 234 4.11 2.61 8.50
N GLY A 235 3.40 3.39 7.69
CA GLY A 235 2.09 3.93 8.06
C GLY A 235 1.08 2.86 8.48
N SER A 236 1.03 1.74 7.77
CA SER A 236 0.13 0.63 8.11
C SER A 236 0.54 -0.09 9.42
N LEU A 237 1.84 -0.34 9.63
CA LEU A 237 2.34 -1.00 10.85
C LEU A 237 1.96 -0.19 12.10
N PHE A 238 2.29 1.10 12.10
CA PHE A 238 2.09 1.98 13.26
C PHE A 238 0.60 2.27 13.49
N ALA A 239 -0.21 2.45 12.43
CA ALA A 239 -1.66 2.65 12.57
C ALA A 239 -2.39 1.37 13.03
N ALA A 240 -2.00 0.19 12.54
CA ALA A 240 -2.57 -1.06 13.02
C ALA A 240 -2.17 -1.33 14.48
N GLY A 241 -0.90 -1.03 14.85
CA GLY A 241 -0.47 -1.06 16.25
C GLY A 241 -1.31 -0.13 17.14
N TYR A 242 -1.63 1.08 16.66
CA TYR A 242 -2.52 2.01 17.37
C TYR A 242 -3.91 1.41 17.61
N ALA A 243 -4.55 0.85 16.57
CA ALA A 243 -5.87 0.24 16.67
C ALA A 243 -5.87 -0.96 17.65
N VAL A 244 -4.84 -1.80 17.58
CA VAL A 244 -4.67 -2.98 18.45
C VAL A 244 -4.40 -2.58 19.91
N VAL A 245 -3.73 -1.46 20.18
CA VAL A 245 -3.56 -0.98 21.58
C VAL A 245 -4.84 -0.33 22.10
N HIS A 246 -5.57 0.40 21.25
CA HIS A 246 -6.75 1.19 21.66
C HIS A 246 -8.08 0.48 21.47
N TRP A 247 -8.10 -0.82 21.14
CA TRP A 247 -9.30 -1.62 20.87
C TRP A 247 -10.39 -1.46 21.94
N THR A 248 -10.03 -1.23 23.20
CA THR A 248 -10.96 -1.02 24.31
C THR A 248 -11.90 0.19 24.11
N LYS A 249 -11.53 1.17 23.28
CA LYS A 249 -12.40 2.30 22.93
C LYS A 249 -13.72 1.85 22.30
N ILE A 250 -13.72 0.74 21.57
CA ILE A 250 -14.92 0.19 20.90
C ILE A 250 -16.00 -0.18 21.92
N TRP A 251 -15.62 -0.53 23.14
CA TRP A 251 -16.58 -0.86 24.20
C TRP A 251 -17.34 0.37 24.72
N ARG A 252 -16.84 1.58 24.47
CA ARG A 252 -17.50 2.87 24.76
C ARG A 252 -18.45 3.35 23.65
N SER A 253 -18.56 2.59 22.55
CA SER A 253 -19.49 2.86 21.46
C SER A 253 -20.88 2.28 21.74
N ASN A 254 -21.89 2.71 20.98
CA ASN A 254 -23.27 2.21 21.06
C ASN A 254 -23.54 1.00 20.14
N HIS A 255 -22.50 0.34 19.64
CA HIS A 255 -22.64 -0.91 18.90
C HIS A 255 -23.33 -2.00 19.74
N SER A 256 -24.11 -2.86 19.07
CA SER A 256 -24.69 -4.05 19.70
C SER A 256 -23.59 -5.00 20.19
N LEU A 257 -23.90 -5.85 21.18
CA LEU A 257 -22.94 -6.80 21.74
C LEU A 257 -22.32 -7.69 20.65
N LEU A 258 -23.13 -8.25 19.75
CA LEU A 258 -22.65 -9.08 18.65
C LEU A 258 -21.71 -8.32 17.72
N ARG A 259 -22.01 -7.04 17.40
CA ARG A 259 -21.12 -6.20 16.59
C ARG A 259 -19.81 -5.94 17.31
N LYS A 260 -19.83 -5.65 18.62
CA LYS A 260 -18.61 -5.47 19.44
C LYS A 260 -17.74 -6.73 19.43
N LEU A 261 -18.34 -7.92 19.50
CA LEU A 261 -17.61 -9.20 19.42
C LEU A 261 -16.97 -9.43 18.04
N PHE A 262 -17.66 -9.11 16.95
CA PHE A 262 -17.06 -9.20 15.60
C PHE A 262 -15.92 -8.21 15.40
N LEU A 263 -16.08 -6.97 15.86
CA LEU A 263 -15.00 -5.98 15.85
C LEU A 263 -13.81 -6.45 16.70
N GLN A 264 -14.07 -7.06 17.87
CA GLN A 264 -13.02 -7.64 18.71
C GLN A 264 -12.24 -8.75 17.98
N LEU A 265 -12.95 -9.63 17.27
CA LEU A 265 -12.36 -10.68 16.47
C LEU A 265 -11.48 -10.09 15.36
N GLU A 266 -11.91 -9.00 14.73
CA GLU A 266 -11.13 -8.30 13.73
C GLU A 266 -9.84 -7.68 14.30
N PHE A 267 -9.88 -7.03 15.47
CA PHE A 267 -8.65 -6.53 16.11
C PHE A 267 -7.70 -7.65 16.51
N TYR A 268 -8.23 -8.80 16.95
CA TYR A 268 -7.42 -9.99 17.20
C TYR A 268 -6.77 -10.51 15.91
N TYR A 269 -7.53 -10.56 14.81
CA TYR A 269 -7.00 -10.91 13.48
C TYR A 269 -5.90 -9.93 13.03
N GLN A 270 -6.08 -8.62 13.25
CA GLN A 270 -5.06 -7.61 12.96
C GLN A 270 -3.81 -7.80 13.83
N LEU A 271 -3.95 -8.13 15.11
CA LEU A 271 -2.81 -8.46 15.98
C LEU A 271 -2.03 -9.67 15.44
N VAL A 272 -2.72 -10.76 15.06
CA VAL A 272 -2.07 -11.94 14.47
C VAL A 272 -1.38 -11.57 13.17
N THR A 273 -2.02 -10.76 12.31
CA THR A 273 -1.44 -10.29 11.04
C THR A 273 -0.19 -9.44 11.27
N LEU A 274 -0.18 -8.57 12.28
CA LEU A 274 1.00 -7.80 12.68
C LEU A 274 2.16 -8.71 13.11
N LEU A 275 1.88 -9.72 13.94
CA LEU A 275 2.89 -10.69 14.37
C LEU A 275 3.45 -11.48 13.19
N VAL A 276 2.59 -11.98 12.31
CA VAL A 276 3.00 -12.71 11.09
C VAL A 276 3.83 -11.80 10.18
N SER A 277 3.41 -10.55 9.98
CA SER A 277 4.14 -9.58 9.17
C SER A 277 5.52 -9.29 9.77
N TRP A 278 5.63 -9.17 11.09
CA TRP A 278 6.89 -8.93 11.79
C TRP A 278 7.90 -10.07 11.59
N PHE A 279 7.44 -11.32 11.69
CA PHE A 279 8.30 -12.50 11.50
C PHE A 279 8.44 -12.95 10.04
N SER A 280 7.72 -12.32 9.11
CA SER A 280 7.67 -12.74 7.70
C SER A 280 9.05 -12.84 7.05
N LEU A 281 9.99 -11.96 7.40
CA LEU A 281 11.38 -12.05 6.92
C LEU A 281 12.03 -13.36 7.41
N ALA A 282 11.98 -13.67 8.70
CA ALA A 282 12.57 -14.89 9.22
C ALA A 282 11.88 -16.14 8.64
N SER A 283 10.54 -16.14 8.59
CA SER A 283 9.74 -17.25 8.05
C SER A 283 10.08 -17.53 6.59
N PHE A 284 10.22 -16.50 5.75
CA PHE A 284 10.55 -16.68 4.34
C PHE A 284 11.95 -17.29 4.16
N PHE A 285 12.93 -16.89 4.98
CA PHE A 285 14.26 -17.50 4.96
C PHE A 285 14.22 -18.96 5.40
N LEU A 286 13.43 -19.27 6.43
CA LEU A 286 13.27 -20.64 6.92
C LEU A 286 12.68 -21.54 5.82
N VAL A 287 11.60 -21.11 5.17
CA VAL A 287 10.96 -21.86 4.06
C VAL A 287 11.95 -22.08 2.93
N PHE A 288 12.65 -21.02 2.51
CA PHE A 288 13.73 -21.12 1.52
C PHE A 288 14.74 -22.19 1.94
N ARG A 289 15.32 -22.08 3.14
CA ARG A 289 16.39 -22.97 3.61
C ARG A 289 15.93 -24.42 3.71
N ILE A 290 14.71 -24.67 4.20
CA ILE A 290 14.13 -26.01 4.33
C ILE A 290 13.93 -26.64 2.94
N LEU A 291 13.30 -25.91 2.01
CA LEU A 291 13.02 -26.43 0.67
C LEU A 291 14.32 -26.73 -0.09
N THR A 292 15.29 -25.81 -0.06
CA THR A 292 16.57 -26.03 -0.77
C THR A 292 17.41 -27.13 -0.11
N ALA A 293 17.39 -27.25 1.23
CA ALA A 293 18.09 -28.33 1.94
C ALA A 293 17.55 -29.70 1.54
N ASN A 294 16.23 -29.83 1.59
CA ASN A 294 15.54 -31.08 1.34
C ASN A 294 15.75 -31.52 -0.11
N LEU A 295 15.73 -30.59 -1.06
CA LEU A 295 16.02 -30.90 -2.47
C LEU A 295 17.44 -31.43 -2.68
N GLY A 296 18.40 -31.01 -1.85
CA GLY A 296 19.78 -31.50 -1.86
C GLY A 296 20.02 -32.79 -1.05
N ALA A 297 19.00 -33.36 -0.42
CA ALA A 297 19.13 -34.59 0.35
C ALA A 297 19.38 -35.80 -0.56
N LYS A 298 20.15 -36.78 -0.07
CA LYS A 298 20.50 -37.99 -0.83
C LYS A 298 19.27 -38.77 -1.30
N GLU A 299 18.19 -38.73 -0.50
CA GLU A 299 16.93 -39.42 -0.77
C GLU A 299 16.21 -38.89 -2.03
N MET A 300 16.48 -37.65 -2.45
CA MET A 300 15.80 -37.02 -3.58
C MET A 300 16.39 -37.40 -4.94
N ASN A 301 17.51 -38.12 -4.98
CA ASN A 301 18.25 -38.47 -6.22
C ASN A 301 18.58 -37.27 -7.13
N PHE A 302 18.65 -36.05 -6.57
CA PHE A 302 18.96 -34.82 -7.31
C PHE A 302 20.29 -34.23 -6.83
N GLY A 303 21.40 -34.85 -7.27
CA GLY A 303 22.75 -34.50 -6.81
C GLY A 303 23.14 -33.02 -7.05
N ILE A 304 22.60 -32.41 -8.11
CA ILE A 304 22.81 -30.99 -8.43
C ILE A 304 22.19 -30.07 -7.35
N GLY A 305 21.09 -30.50 -6.72
CA GLY A 305 20.38 -29.73 -5.69
C GLY A 305 21.23 -29.40 -4.48
N LYS A 306 22.19 -30.27 -4.13
CA LYS A 306 23.14 -30.02 -3.03
C LYS A 306 24.01 -28.79 -3.31
N TYR A 307 24.53 -28.66 -4.53
CA TYR A 307 25.37 -27.53 -4.93
C TYR A 307 24.53 -26.25 -5.08
N LEU A 308 23.37 -26.35 -5.75
CA LEU A 308 22.46 -25.22 -5.91
C LEU A 308 21.96 -24.67 -4.58
N SER A 309 21.68 -25.52 -3.59
CA SER A 309 21.26 -25.06 -2.26
C SER A 309 22.33 -24.21 -1.56
N VAL A 310 23.62 -24.49 -1.77
CA VAL A 310 24.71 -23.70 -1.18
C VAL A 310 24.87 -22.39 -1.95
N ILE A 311 24.87 -22.44 -3.29
CA ILE A 311 24.99 -21.25 -4.13
C ILE A 311 23.85 -20.26 -3.85
N PHE A 312 22.60 -20.72 -3.87
CA PHE A 312 21.46 -19.85 -3.61
C PHE A 312 21.43 -19.35 -2.17
N LEU A 313 21.95 -20.10 -1.19
CA LEU A 313 22.06 -19.60 0.18
C LEU A 313 22.98 -18.37 0.26
N TRP A 314 24.15 -18.43 -0.37
CA TRP A 314 25.07 -17.30 -0.40
C TRP A 314 24.53 -16.12 -1.21
N LEU A 315 23.87 -16.38 -2.34
CA LEU A 315 23.20 -15.33 -3.12
C LEU A 315 22.07 -14.67 -2.33
N TYR A 316 21.30 -15.45 -1.58
CA TYR A 316 20.23 -14.94 -0.72
C TYR A 316 20.80 -14.04 0.37
N VAL A 317 21.79 -14.53 1.13
CA VAL A 317 22.42 -13.77 2.22
C VAL A 317 23.08 -12.50 1.67
N GLY A 318 23.82 -12.61 0.56
CA GLY A 318 24.42 -11.47 -0.12
C GLY A 318 23.39 -10.44 -0.58
N SER A 319 22.25 -10.88 -1.12
CA SER A 319 21.16 -9.99 -1.55
C SER A 319 20.52 -9.27 -0.36
N VAL A 320 20.30 -9.96 0.76
CA VAL A 320 19.76 -9.36 2.00
C VAL A 320 20.73 -8.33 2.59
N VAL A 321 22.02 -8.69 2.72
CA VAL A 321 23.05 -7.78 3.23
C VAL A 321 23.19 -6.57 2.31
N CYS A 322 23.24 -6.77 0.99
CA CYS A 322 23.30 -5.68 0.03
C CYS A 322 22.08 -4.76 0.13
N THR A 323 20.87 -5.32 0.26
CA THR A 323 19.64 -4.54 0.48
C THR A 323 19.73 -3.69 1.74
N PHE A 324 20.24 -4.26 2.84
CA PHE A 324 20.42 -3.55 4.11
C PHE A 324 21.41 -2.39 3.95
N VAL A 325 22.58 -2.63 3.33
CA VAL A 325 23.59 -1.58 3.07
C VAL A 325 23.02 -0.47 2.19
N LEU A 326 22.30 -0.82 1.11
CA LEU A 326 21.66 0.15 0.24
C LEU A 326 20.60 0.98 0.97
N ALA A 327 19.86 0.37 1.90
CA ALA A 327 18.81 1.04 2.65
C ALA A 327 19.32 2.10 3.62
N PHE A 328 20.54 1.98 4.17
CA PHE A 328 21.15 3.03 5.01
C PHE A 328 21.90 4.08 4.21
N GLY A 329 22.54 3.67 3.11
CA GLY A 329 23.54 4.50 2.44
C GLY A 329 23.02 5.38 1.31
N ASN A 330 21.90 5.02 0.66
CA ASN A 330 21.49 5.67 -0.58
C ASN A 330 19.97 5.74 -0.75
N THR A 331 19.49 6.74 -1.49
CA THR A 331 18.11 6.76 -1.95
C THR A 331 17.88 5.73 -3.08
N PRO A 332 16.71 5.07 -3.13
CA PRO A 332 16.37 4.12 -4.20
C PRO A 332 16.51 4.70 -5.61
N ARG A 333 16.34 6.02 -5.76
CA ARG A 333 16.53 6.72 -7.03
C ARG A 333 17.98 6.66 -7.50
N GLY A 334 18.95 6.89 -6.62
CA GLY A 334 20.38 6.80 -6.92
C GLY A 334 20.88 5.37 -7.19
N THR A 335 20.22 4.37 -6.61
CA THR A 335 20.64 2.96 -6.68
C THR A 335 19.66 2.04 -7.38
N LYS A 336 18.79 2.58 -8.25
CA LYS A 336 17.71 1.84 -8.93
C LYS A 336 18.17 0.53 -9.59
N LYS A 337 19.36 0.52 -10.21
CA LYS A 337 19.92 -0.68 -10.87
C LYS A 337 20.19 -1.80 -9.87
N PHE A 338 20.71 -1.49 -8.69
CA PHE A 338 20.98 -2.49 -7.66
C PHE A 338 19.67 -3.12 -7.16
N TYR A 339 18.66 -2.29 -6.88
CA TYR A 339 17.33 -2.78 -6.51
C TYR A 339 16.70 -3.66 -7.60
N SER A 340 16.84 -3.30 -8.89
CA SER A 340 16.39 -4.14 -10.00
C SER A 340 17.11 -5.48 -10.06
N VAL A 341 18.44 -5.50 -9.91
CA VAL A 341 19.23 -6.74 -9.92
C VAL A 341 18.83 -7.65 -8.76
N ILE A 342 18.70 -7.10 -7.55
CA ILE A 342 18.28 -7.83 -6.35
C ILE A 342 16.87 -8.42 -6.55
N ALA A 343 15.93 -7.65 -7.10
CA ALA A 343 14.58 -8.13 -7.38
C ALA A 343 14.56 -9.29 -8.40
N VAL A 344 15.40 -9.24 -9.43
CA VAL A 344 15.56 -10.34 -10.40
C VAL A 344 16.18 -11.57 -9.75
N LEU A 345 17.21 -11.41 -8.90
CA LEU A 345 17.80 -12.52 -8.15
C LEU A 345 16.77 -13.19 -7.25
N PHE A 346 15.96 -12.41 -6.54
CA PHE A 346 14.85 -12.92 -5.73
C PHE A 346 13.79 -13.64 -6.59
N ALA A 347 13.46 -13.13 -7.77
CA ALA A 347 12.55 -13.80 -8.69
C ALA A 347 13.08 -15.15 -9.18
N ILE A 348 14.38 -15.25 -9.49
CA ILE A 348 15.02 -16.52 -9.86
C ILE A 348 15.00 -17.51 -8.70
N MET A 349 15.30 -17.05 -7.48
CA MET A 349 15.22 -17.89 -6.29
C MET A 349 13.79 -18.35 -6.00
N MET A 350 12.79 -17.49 -6.23
CA MET A 350 11.39 -17.88 -6.11
C MET A 350 11.00 -18.97 -7.11
N LEU A 351 11.43 -18.84 -8.37
CA LEU A 351 11.21 -19.87 -9.38
C LEU A 351 11.84 -21.20 -8.94
N TYR A 352 13.05 -21.17 -8.37
CA TYR A 352 13.69 -22.36 -7.83
C TYR A 352 12.93 -22.94 -6.62
N MET A 353 12.40 -22.12 -5.73
CA MET A 353 11.58 -22.58 -4.60
C MET A 353 10.26 -23.20 -5.06
N LEU A 354 9.61 -22.63 -6.08
CA LEU A 354 8.41 -23.20 -6.69
C LEU A 354 8.71 -24.57 -7.31
N PHE A 355 9.82 -24.68 -8.05
CA PHE A 355 10.31 -25.97 -8.56
C PHE A 355 10.56 -26.97 -7.41
N ALA A 356 11.28 -26.56 -6.37
CA ALA A 356 11.59 -27.40 -5.22
C ALA A 356 10.31 -27.88 -4.52
N ALA A 357 9.34 -26.99 -4.30
CA ALA A 357 8.07 -27.33 -3.68
C ALA A 357 7.28 -28.37 -4.50
N VAL A 358 7.16 -28.15 -5.82
CA VAL A 358 6.48 -29.11 -6.72
C VAL A 358 7.23 -30.44 -6.79
N PHE A 359 8.57 -30.42 -6.88
CA PHE A 359 9.38 -31.62 -6.92
C PHE A 359 9.23 -32.46 -5.65
N LEU A 360 9.34 -31.83 -4.47
CA LEU A 360 9.15 -32.48 -3.18
C LEU A 360 7.73 -33.04 -3.03
N ALA A 361 6.73 -32.28 -3.50
CA ALA A 361 5.33 -32.73 -3.50
C ALA A 361 5.17 -34.00 -4.33
N VAL A 362 5.62 -34.00 -5.59
CA VAL A 362 5.53 -35.16 -6.49
C VAL A 362 6.29 -36.36 -5.94
N HIS A 363 7.49 -36.15 -5.38
CA HIS A 363 8.27 -37.21 -4.77
C HIS A 363 7.56 -37.81 -3.55
N THR A 364 6.99 -36.96 -2.69
CA THR A 364 6.23 -37.39 -1.50
C THR A 364 5.01 -38.22 -1.91
N VAL A 365 4.23 -37.72 -2.89
CA VAL A 365 3.06 -38.42 -3.43
C VAL A 365 3.45 -39.77 -4.01
N THR A 366 4.51 -39.81 -4.84
CA THR A 366 4.97 -41.05 -5.49
C THR A 366 5.50 -42.07 -4.48
N SER A 367 6.23 -41.63 -3.46
CA SER A 367 6.76 -42.50 -2.41
C SER A 367 5.64 -43.12 -1.57
N VAL A 368 4.57 -42.37 -1.27
CA VAL A 368 3.42 -42.92 -0.54
C VAL A 368 2.58 -43.84 -1.45
N LEU A 369 2.40 -43.51 -2.73
CA LEU A 369 1.70 -44.39 -3.68
C LEU A 369 2.44 -45.72 -3.88
N LYS A 370 3.78 -45.72 -3.90
CA LYS A 370 4.58 -46.95 -3.94
C LYS A 370 4.45 -47.77 -2.65
N ALA A 371 4.36 -47.13 -1.50
CA ALA A 371 4.21 -47.79 -0.21
C ALA A 371 2.82 -48.41 -0.01
N HIS A 372 1.78 -47.88 -0.66
CA HIS A 372 0.39 -48.33 -0.54
C HIS A 372 -0.22 -48.74 -1.89
N LYS A 373 0.54 -49.48 -2.70
CA LYS A 373 0.14 -49.85 -4.07
C LYS A 373 -1.17 -50.65 -4.13
N ASP A 374 -1.42 -51.48 -3.12
CA ASP A 374 -2.56 -52.42 -3.10
C ASP A 374 -3.74 -51.97 -2.20
N ASP A 375 -3.54 -50.92 -1.38
CA ASP A 375 -4.51 -50.44 -0.37
C ASP A 375 -4.87 -48.95 -0.51
N PHE A 376 -4.69 -48.36 -1.70
CA PHE A 376 -5.00 -46.94 -1.90
C PHE A 376 -6.51 -46.65 -1.82
N LYS A 377 -6.95 -46.18 -0.64
CA LYS A 377 -8.30 -45.64 -0.43
C LYS A 377 -8.28 -44.11 -0.55
N PRO A 378 -9.25 -43.47 -1.21
CA PRO A 378 -9.33 -42.00 -1.29
C PRO A 378 -9.29 -41.29 0.08
N MET A 379 -9.77 -41.94 1.14
CA MET A 379 -9.69 -41.42 2.51
C MET A 379 -8.25 -41.22 3.00
N MET A 380 -7.27 -41.93 2.42
CA MET A 380 -5.85 -41.81 2.77
C MET A 380 -5.24 -40.45 2.39
N LEU A 381 -5.88 -39.71 1.49
CA LEU A 381 -5.52 -38.32 1.19
C LEU A 381 -5.69 -37.40 2.40
N PHE A 382 -6.59 -37.74 3.32
CA PHE A 382 -6.88 -36.94 4.51
C PHE A 382 -6.36 -37.57 5.82
N THR A 383 -6.13 -38.90 5.86
CA THR A 383 -5.60 -39.57 7.06
C THR A 383 -4.09 -39.66 7.11
N ASN A 384 -3.39 -39.75 5.96
CA ASN A 384 -1.93 -39.77 5.95
C ASN A 384 -1.40 -38.35 6.21
N SER A 385 -0.59 -38.19 7.26
CA SER A 385 -0.06 -36.88 7.67
C SER A 385 0.67 -36.16 6.55
N LYS A 386 1.50 -36.86 5.76
CA LYS A 386 2.27 -36.25 4.66
C LYS A 386 1.37 -35.75 3.53
N PHE A 387 0.37 -36.54 3.13
CA PHE A 387 -0.60 -36.14 2.10
C PHE A 387 -1.49 -35.00 2.56
N ARG A 388 -2.04 -35.12 3.78
CA ARG A 388 -2.91 -34.11 4.37
C ARG A 388 -2.17 -32.77 4.49
N ASP A 389 -0.95 -32.77 5.03
CA ASP A 389 -0.19 -31.55 5.24
C ASP A 389 0.18 -30.88 3.89
N LEU A 390 0.49 -31.68 2.86
CA LEU A 390 0.72 -31.19 1.50
C LEU A 390 -0.55 -30.57 0.89
N ILE A 391 -1.70 -31.23 1.01
CA ILE A 391 -2.99 -30.74 0.49
C ILE A 391 -3.43 -29.48 1.21
N VAL A 392 -3.36 -29.47 2.55
CA VAL A 392 -3.72 -28.30 3.37
C VAL A 392 -2.79 -27.14 3.05
N SER A 393 -1.48 -27.36 2.94
CA SER A 393 -0.51 -26.31 2.60
C SER A 393 -0.73 -25.75 1.19
N THR A 394 -0.85 -26.61 0.17
CA THR A 394 -1.04 -26.16 -1.22
C THR A 394 -2.40 -25.50 -1.42
N GLY A 395 -3.44 -26.08 -0.80
CA GLY A 395 -4.81 -25.57 -0.83
C GLY A 395 -4.95 -24.21 -0.17
N SER A 396 -4.37 -24.03 1.02
CA SER A 396 -4.37 -22.75 1.72
C SER A 396 -3.53 -21.68 1.03
N THR A 397 -2.44 -22.05 0.35
CA THR A 397 -1.53 -21.06 -0.25
C THR A 397 -2.01 -20.57 -1.63
N TYR A 398 -2.53 -21.46 -2.48
CA TYR A 398 -2.85 -21.11 -3.88
C TYR A 398 -4.31 -21.35 -4.26
N ALA A 399 -4.92 -22.43 -3.78
CA ALA A 399 -6.30 -22.75 -4.16
C ALA A 399 -7.29 -21.72 -3.60
N LEU A 400 -7.03 -21.17 -2.40
CA LEU A 400 -7.86 -20.12 -1.82
C LEU A 400 -7.97 -18.88 -2.72
N TYR A 401 -6.88 -18.40 -3.30
CA TYR A 401 -6.94 -17.25 -4.22
C TYR A 401 -7.75 -17.56 -5.48
N PHE A 402 -7.59 -18.77 -6.03
CA PHE A 402 -8.34 -19.18 -7.20
C PHE A 402 -9.84 -19.32 -6.90
N ILE A 403 -10.20 -20.01 -5.82
CA ILE A 403 -11.59 -20.18 -5.37
C ILE A 403 -12.22 -18.82 -5.06
N ALA A 404 -11.52 -17.95 -4.32
CA ALA A 404 -12.01 -16.61 -4.02
C ALA A 404 -12.25 -15.80 -5.30
N SER A 405 -11.32 -15.84 -6.26
CA SER A 405 -11.47 -15.13 -7.53
C SER A 405 -12.65 -15.64 -8.37
N LEU A 406 -12.95 -16.94 -8.30
CA LEU A 406 -14.09 -17.57 -8.98
C LEU A 406 -15.41 -17.19 -8.30
N LEU A 407 -15.47 -17.29 -6.97
CA LEU A 407 -16.67 -16.92 -6.20
C LEU A 407 -17.01 -15.44 -6.36
N TYR A 408 -15.99 -14.59 -6.48
CA TYR A 408 -16.15 -13.17 -6.74
C TYR A 408 -16.52 -12.85 -8.21
N GLY A 409 -16.40 -13.82 -9.12
CA GLY A 409 -16.72 -13.63 -10.54
C GLY A 409 -15.66 -12.88 -11.35
N ALA A 410 -14.42 -12.78 -10.86
CA ALA A 410 -13.34 -12.05 -11.51
C ALA A 410 -12.04 -12.87 -11.71
N PRO A 411 -12.06 -14.09 -12.28
CA PRO A 411 -10.87 -14.95 -12.33
C PRO A 411 -9.75 -14.47 -13.27
N SER A 412 -10.04 -13.52 -14.18
CA SER A 412 -9.09 -13.13 -15.24
C SER A 412 -7.71 -12.67 -14.75
N PHE A 413 -7.63 -12.00 -13.59
CA PHE A 413 -6.35 -11.51 -13.06
C PHE A 413 -5.45 -12.66 -12.54
N MET A 414 -6.02 -13.82 -12.20
CA MET A 414 -5.26 -15.01 -11.85
C MET A 414 -4.43 -15.51 -13.04
N VAL A 415 -4.89 -15.31 -14.27
CA VAL A 415 -4.15 -15.71 -15.47
C VAL A 415 -3.12 -14.65 -15.88
N THR A 416 -3.49 -13.37 -15.79
CA THR A 416 -2.64 -12.29 -16.32
C THR A 416 -1.53 -11.82 -15.37
N SER A 417 -1.70 -12.00 -14.06
CA SER A 417 -0.90 -11.28 -13.06
C SER A 417 -0.36 -12.16 -11.92
N PHE A 418 -0.91 -13.37 -11.73
CA PHE A 418 -0.53 -14.25 -10.62
C PHE A 418 0.92 -14.69 -10.68
N GLY A 419 1.41 -15.09 -11.85
CA GLY A 419 2.80 -15.55 -12.01
C GLY A 419 3.81 -14.47 -11.64
N GLN A 420 3.57 -13.24 -12.08
CA GLN A 420 4.42 -12.08 -11.79
C GLN A 420 4.38 -11.74 -10.30
N TYR A 421 3.21 -11.79 -9.67
CA TYR A 421 3.08 -11.61 -8.23
C TYR A 421 3.84 -12.67 -7.44
N LEU A 422 3.70 -13.96 -7.80
CA LEU A 422 4.44 -15.04 -7.15
C LEU A 422 5.94 -14.80 -7.24
N LEU A 423 6.46 -14.53 -8.44
CA LEU A 423 7.90 -14.30 -8.65
C LEU A 423 8.42 -13.07 -7.90
N LEU A 424 7.63 -12.00 -7.78
CA LEU A 424 8.02 -10.80 -7.03
C LEU A 424 7.72 -10.88 -5.53
N SER A 425 7.03 -11.90 -5.03
CA SER A 425 6.71 -12.06 -3.61
C SER A 425 7.92 -11.99 -2.67
N PRO A 426 9.13 -12.54 -2.98
CA PRO A 426 10.27 -12.35 -2.10
C PRO A 426 10.75 -10.90 -2.10
N THR A 427 10.65 -10.17 -3.22
CA THR A 427 10.97 -8.73 -3.28
C THR A 427 10.03 -7.94 -2.37
N TYR A 428 8.73 -8.28 -2.38
CA TYR A 428 7.74 -7.68 -1.48
C TYR A 428 8.08 -7.92 -0.01
N VAL A 429 8.38 -9.17 0.36
CA VAL A 429 8.67 -9.54 1.76
C VAL A 429 10.04 -9.06 2.22
N LYS A 430 11.04 -9.03 1.34
CA LYS A 430 12.44 -8.75 1.68
C LYS A 430 12.82 -7.32 1.41
N VAL A 431 12.85 -6.95 0.13
CA VAL A 431 13.40 -5.67 -0.30
C VAL A 431 12.58 -4.52 0.28
N LEU A 432 11.26 -4.59 0.18
CA LEU A 432 10.39 -3.52 0.66
C LEU A 432 10.40 -3.39 2.19
N ASN A 433 10.28 -4.49 2.93
CA ASN A 433 10.29 -4.43 4.39
C ASN A 433 11.66 -4.03 4.96
N ILE A 434 12.77 -4.56 4.41
CA ILE A 434 14.11 -4.14 4.86
C ILE A 434 14.27 -2.65 4.64
N TYR A 435 13.94 -2.14 3.45
CA TYR A 435 14.05 -0.72 3.17
C TYR A 435 13.14 0.12 4.07
N ALA A 436 11.87 -0.29 4.25
CA ALA A 436 10.90 0.42 5.07
C ALA A 436 11.33 0.50 6.54
N PHE A 437 11.78 -0.61 7.12
CA PHE A 437 12.19 -0.66 8.53
C PHE A 437 13.56 -0.07 8.81
N SER A 438 14.45 -0.04 7.82
CA SER A 438 15.72 0.70 7.91
C SER A 438 15.52 2.22 7.83
N ASN A 439 14.37 2.70 7.33
CA ASN A 439 14.06 4.12 7.11
C ASN A 439 12.77 4.52 7.85
N ILE A 440 12.65 4.14 9.13
CA ILE A 440 11.53 4.53 10.00
C ILE A 440 11.66 5.99 10.44
N ASP A 441 12.89 6.49 10.53
CA ASP A 441 13.25 7.88 10.78
C ASP A 441 12.84 8.81 9.62
N ASP A 442 12.89 8.32 8.38
CA ASP A 442 12.35 9.05 7.24
C ASP A 442 10.82 9.10 7.34
N VAL A 443 10.27 10.28 7.62
CA VAL A 443 8.82 10.56 7.61
C VAL A 443 8.42 11.48 6.45
N SER A 444 9.29 11.63 5.45
CA SER A 444 9.04 12.50 4.31
C SER A 444 7.84 12.03 3.49
N TRP A 445 7.00 13.00 3.12
CA TRP A 445 5.86 12.79 2.24
C TRP A 445 6.27 13.06 0.80
N GLY A 446 6.55 12.01 0.04
CA GLY A 446 6.87 12.13 -1.39
C GLY A 446 5.67 12.64 -2.19
N THR A 447 5.67 13.90 -2.58
CA THR A 447 4.78 14.47 -3.59
C THR A 447 5.23 13.97 -4.97
N LYS A 448 4.31 13.38 -5.75
CA LYS A 448 4.56 13.09 -7.18
C LYS A 448 4.94 14.43 -7.84
N GLY A 449 6.14 14.52 -8.41
CA GLY A 449 6.65 15.74 -9.06
C GLY A 449 7.36 16.76 -8.16
N ALA A 450 7.64 16.48 -6.87
CA ALA A 450 8.59 17.31 -6.13
C ALA A 450 10.00 17.22 -6.76
N PRO A 451 10.73 18.36 -6.82
CA PRO A 451 12.06 18.39 -7.41
C PRO A 451 12.95 17.34 -6.75
N GLU A 452 13.81 16.74 -7.57
CA GLU A 452 14.71 15.68 -7.18
C GLU A 452 15.48 16.07 -5.91
N ALA A 453 15.60 15.16 -4.96
CA ALA A 453 16.69 15.27 -3.99
C ALA A 453 17.98 15.27 -4.83
N LYS A 454 18.63 16.44 -4.91
CA LYS A 454 19.90 16.62 -5.61
C LYS A 454 20.82 15.47 -5.20
N ASN A 455 21.42 14.78 -6.18
CA ASN A 455 22.61 14.01 -5.90
C ASN A 455 23.57 14.97 -5.19
N LEU A 456 23.89 14.71 -3.92
CA LEU A 456 25.01 15.38 -3.26
C LEU A 456 26.18 15.20 -4.22
N GLY A 457 26.64 16.31 -4.81
CA GLY A 457 27.59 16.30 -5.91
C GLY A 457 28.77 15.38 -5.59
N THR A 458 29.30 14.69 -6.59
CA THR A 458 30.49 13.87 -6.39
C THR A 458 31.61 14.78 -5.92
N ALA A 459 32.03 14.64 -4.67
CA ALA A 459 33.17 15.38 -4.14
C ALA A 459 34.40 15.09 -5.02
N ARG A 460 34.91 16.10 -5.71
CA ARG A 460 36.18 16.04 -6.40
C ARG A 460 37.17 16.91 -5.63
N SER A 461 38.23 16.28 -5.11
CA SER A 461 39.36 17.01 -4.54
C SER A 461 40.18 17.63 -5.66
N THR A 462 40.21 18.95 -5.76
CA THR A 462 41.16 19.65 -6.64
C THR A 462 41.94 20.64 -5.81
N GLY A 463 43.11 20.20 -5.34
CA GLY A 463 44.07 21.04 -4.61
C GLY A 463 45.33 20.22 -4.26
N ALA A 464 46.51 20.82 -4.39
CA ALA A 464 47.80 20.16 -4.14
C ALA A 464 48.06 19.83 -2.66
N ASN A 465 47.19 20.29 -1.74
CA ASN A 465 47.10 19.84 -0.36
C ASN A 465 45.64 19.44 -0.06
N LYS A 466 45.45 18.29 0.56
CA LYS A 466 44.21 17.51 0.66
C LYS A 466 43.15 18.03 1.65
N ASP A 467 43.09 19.33 1.96
CA ASP A 467 42.21 19.81 3.04
C ASP A 467 41.02 20.67 2.60
N ASP A 468 40.89 21.04 1.33
CA ASP A 468 39.73 21.81 0.84
C ASP A 468 38.76 20.95 0.01
N ILE A 469 37.59 20.66 0.58
CA ILE A 469 36.44 20.05 -0.11
C ILE A 469 35.49 21.17 -0.52
N VAL A 470 35.49 21.53 -1.81
CA VAL A 470 34.52 22.50 -2.35
C VAL A 470 33.30 21.75 -2.88
N MET A 471 32.15 21.95 -2.24
CA MET A 471 30.85 21.56 -2.79
C MET A 471 30.40 22.61 -3.81
N VAL A 472 30.38 22.24 -5.09
CA VAL A 472 29.75 23.06 -6.14
C VAL A 472 28.25 22.80 -6.09
N VAL A 473 27.49 23.76 -5.54
CA VAL A 473 26.03 23.77 -5.60
C VAL A 473 25.61 24.39 -6.95
N PRO A 474 24.87 23.68 -7.83
CA PRO A 474 24.36 24.29 -9.05
C PRO A 474 23.36 25.39 -8.70
N GLY A 475 23.45 26.53 -9.40
CA GLY A 475 22.63 27.72 -9.21
C GLY A 475 21.14 27.43 -9.33
N VAL A 476 20.42 27.67 -8.24
CA VAL A 476 19.01 27.29 -8.08
C VAL A 476 18.06 28.18 -8.90
N GLU A 477 18.44 29.44 -9.17
CA GLU A 477 17.58 30.40 -9.89
C GLU A 477 17.50 30.15 -11.40
N GLU A 478 18.62 29.86 -12.07
CA GLU A 478 18.61 29.58 -13.51
C GLU A 478 17.85 28.30 -13.86
N GLU A 479 18.05 27.21 -13.09
CA GLU A 479 17.34 25.95 -13.27
C GLU A 479 15.81 26.09 -13.03
N LEU A 480 15.41 26.90 -12.04
CA LEU A 480 13.99 27.21 -11.78
C LEU A 480 13.36 27.96 -12.96
N ASN A 481 14.08 28.92 -13.52
CA ASN A 481 13.60 29.71 -14.64
C ASN A 481 13.52 28.85 -15.92
N GLU A 482 14.51 27.99 -16.17
CA GLU A 482 14.47 27.03 -17.28
C GLU A 482 13.31 26.04 -17.17
N SER A 483 13.09 25.47 -15.98
CA SER A 483 11.96 24.57 -15.71
C SER A 483 10.60 25.26 -15.88
N TYR A 484 10.49 26.50 -15.42
CA TYR A 484 9.30 27.34 -15.63
C TYR A 484 9.04 27.58 -17.12
N MET A 485 10.08 27.94 -17.88
CA MET A 485 9.97 28.21 -19.32
C MET A 485 9.63 26.94 -20.11
N GLN A 486 10.26 25.80 -19.80
CA GLN A 486 9.93 24.50 -20.41
C GLN A 486 8.48 24.08 -20.11
N THR A 487 8.01 24.31 -18.89
CA THR A 487 6.62 24.00 -18.51
C THR A 487 5.65 24.88 -19.29
N LEU A 488 5.93 26.19 -19.39
CA LEU A 488 5.15 27.13 -20.20
C LEU A 488 5.10 26.72 -21.68
N GLU A 489 6.22 26.27 -22.23
CA GLU A 489 6.31 25.83 -23.61
C GLU A 489 5.52 24.53 -23.84
N SER A 490 5.59 23.59 -22.90
CA SER A 490 4.79 22.35 -22.93
C SER A 490 3.28 22.60 -22.89
N LEU A 491 2.84 23.64 -22.17
CA LEU A 491 1.44 24.05 -22.08
C LEU A 491 0.96 24.77 -23.36
N ARG A 492 1.87 25.39 -24.11
CA ARG A 492 1.57 26.05 -25.39
C ARG A 492 1.44 25.06 -26.54
N THR A 493 2.16 23.94 -26.49
CA THR A 493 2.03 22.88 -27.49
C THR A 493 0.76 22.06 -27.24
N VAL A 494 -0.14 22.06 -28.22
CA VAL A 494 -1.29 21.15 -28.21
C VAL A 494 -0.76 19.72 -28.34
N PRO A 495 -1.05 18.80 -27.40
CA PRO A 495 -0.67 17.40 -27.59
C PRO A 495 -1.31 16.91 -28.90
N PRO A 496 -0.57 16.12 -29.72
CA PRO A 496 -1.12 15.61 -30.96
C PRO A 496 -2.44 14.87 -30.68
N PRO A 497 -3.45 15.00 -31.55
CA PRO A 497 -4.70 14.28 -31.36
C PRO A 497 -4.38 12.79 -31.22
N GLU A 498 -4.93 12.16 -30.18
CA GLU A 498 -4.81 10.72 -30.02
C GLU A 498 -5.27 10.07 -31.32
N ALA A 499 -4.39 9.29 -31.97
CA ALA A 499 -4.74 8.55 -33.16
C ALA A 499 -5.94 7.65 -32.80
N THR A 500 -7.09 7.98 -33.38
CA THR A 500 -8.30 7.16 -33.30
C THR A 500 -8.07 5.92 -34.13
N ASP A 501 -7.62 4.85 -33.46
CA ASP A 501 -7.76 3.44 -33.86
C ASP A 501 -7.88 2.55 -32.61
#